data_AF-A0A9D9GV75-F1
#
_entry.id   AF-A0A9D9GV75-F1
#
_cell.length_a   1.000
_cell.length_b   1.000
_cell.length_c   1.000
_cell.angle_alpha   90.00
_cell.angle_beta   90.00
_cell.angle_gamma   90.00
#
_symmetry.space_group_name_H-M   'P 1'
#
loop_
_entity.id
_entity.type
_entity.pdbx_description
1 polymer ?
#
loop_
_entity_poly.entity_id
_entity_poly.type
_entity_poly.pdbx_seq_one_letter_code
_entity_poly.pdbx_strand_id
1 'polypeptide(L)'
;MRNITILFSLLVCMFSCSVQETGDRDVLLYGKRDSVSFSVNYALLPESTKAADVNETLVEDVNLYLFNELGDLVYYSYSEGSSSVETSVYENMDYSLYALVNAHARIYVRSVDELQTLRYSITDYPEMVSADGSVLMSGSLEAVRLSGRADVTVNLTRCVAKIVLKCDFSGLNPDVGIVADEVSLKNLPLSVKPFAQSKVDDRDDTSSSTIVENPSVETLQQGIVFYQYENMQGLLQEGNLDQTKKWWPEENPYSEICSYVEMKGHYSSSRKDGAITYRFYLGKDMVADYSVERNRQYTVVLCFNGDGAVEENTWRVDNSEIVDLVTSVELLPESHKFTEIGATLQLSATVQPLTAANKTLQWSTSDEKVATVDQ
;
A
#
# COMPACT_ATOMS: atom_id res chain seq x y z
N MET A 1 22.36 -19.53 -19.65
CA MET A 1 23.33 -20.57 -19.22
C MET A 1 23.27 -20.67 -17.70
N ARG A 2 23.27 -21.91 -17.19
CA ARG A 2 23.10 -22.36 -15.79
C ARG A 2 21.69 -22.25 -15.19
N ASN A 3 20.91 -23.26 -15.55
CA ASN A 3 19.79 -23.81 -14.77
C ASN A 3 20.25 -24.22 -13.37
N ILE A 4 19.44 -23.92 -12.35
CA ILE A 4 19.43 -24.67 -11.09
C ILE A 4 18.02 -25.22 -10.93
N THR A 5 17.85 -26.46 -11.36
CA THR A 5 16.66 -27.28 -11.15
C THR A 5 16.81 -27.93 -9.78
N ILE A 6 16.03 -27.52 -8.78
CA ILE A 6 15.96 -28.22 -7.49
C ILE A 6 14.99 -29.39 -7.67
N LEU A 7 15.55 -30.58 -7.87
CA LEU A 7 14.85 -31.85 -7.99
C LEU A 7 14.51 -32.35 -6.57
N PHE A 8 13.29 -32.16 -6.08
CA PHE A 8 12.81 -32.87 -4.90
C PHE A 8 12.37 -34.27 -5.30
N SER A 9 13.19 -35.26 -4.98
CA SER A 9 12.87 -36.68 -5.09
C SER A 9 11.67 -37.02 -4.18
N LEU A 10 10.56 -37.39 -4.81
CA LEU A 10 9.35 -37.89 -4.18
C LEU A 10 9.64 -39.26 -3.55
N LEU A 11 10.02 -39.30 -2.27
CA LEU A 11 10.04 -40.56 -1.50
C LEU A 11 8.64 -40.74 -0.90
N VAL A 12 7.79 -41.49 -1.60
CA VAL A 12 6.50 -41.96 -1.08
C VAL A 12 6.77 -43.02 -0.02
N CYS A 13 7.02 -42.59 1.21
CA CYS A 13 6.91 -43.47 2.36
C CYS A 13 5.45 -43.49 2.80
N MET A 14 4.70 -44.48 2.33
CA MET A 14 3.42 -44.85 2.94
C MET A 14 3.71 -45.41 4.34
N PHE A 15 3.81 -44.54 5.33
CA PHE A 15 3.63 -44.94 6.72
C PHE A 15 2.14 -45.14 6.96
N SER A 16 1.69 -46.37 6.74
CA SER A 16 0.50 -46.88 7.43
C SER A 16 0.77 -46.74 8.92
N CYS A 17 0.10 -45.78 9.57
CA CYS A 17 0.19 -45.62 11.01
C CYS A 17 -0.54 -46.81 11.65
N SER A 18 0.21 -47.87 11.96
CA SER A 18 -0.26 -48.85 12.93
C SER A 18 -0.31 -48.12 14.28
N VAL A 19 -1.53 -47.86 14.76
CA VAL A 19 -1.78 -47.41 16.12
C VAL A 19 -1.22 -48.47 17.06
N GLN A 20 -0.03 -48.22 17.59
CA GLN A 20 0.54 -49.04 18.64
C GLN A 20 -0.13 -48.59 19.94
N GLU A 21 -0.91 -49.49 20.56
CA GLU A 21 -1.64 -49.29 21.82
C GLU A 21 -0.71 -48.73 22.90
N THR A 22 -0.70 -47.39 23.00
CA THR A 22 -0.10 -46.59 24.07
C THR A 22 -1.18 -45.90 24.91
N GLY A 23 -2.46 -46.11 24.57
CA GLY A 23 -3.59 -45.33 25.04
C GLY A 23 -3.85 -45.38 26.55
N ASP A 24 -3.49 -46.45 27.25
CA ASP A 24 -3.88 -46.61 28.66
C ASP A 24 -3.07 -45.69 29.61
N ARG A 25 -1.80 -45.42 29.30
CA ARG A 25 -0.97 -44.50 30.11
C ARG A 25 -1.33 -43.05 29.86
N ASP A 26 -1.54 -42.67 28.59
CA ASP A 26 -1.88 -41.30 28.22
C ASP A 26 -3.29 -40.93 28.69
N VAL A 27 -4.25 -41.85 28.66
CA VAL A 27 -5.61 -41.60 29.20
C VAL A 27 -5.59 -41.43 30.72
N LEU A 28 -4.75 -42.17 31.44
CA LEU A 28 -4.58 -42.00 32.89
C LEU A 28 -3.91 -40.67 33.27
N LEU A 29 -3.00 -40.17 32.43
CA LEU A 29 -2.26 -38.92 32.67
C LEU A 29 -3.04 -37.69 32.22
N TYR A 30 -3.64 -37.74 31.03
CA TYR A 30 -4.19 -36.58 30.33
C TYR A 30 -5.73 -36.62 30.19
N GLY A 31 -6.39 -37.68 30.65
CA GLY A 31 -7.83 -37.85 30.52
C GLY A 31 -8.25 -38.48 29.19
N LYS A 32 -9.55 -38.58 28.95
CA LYS A 32 -10.05 -39.13 27.68
C LYS A 32 -9.79 -38.15 26.54
N ARG A 33 -9.82 -38.69 25.32
CA ARG A 33 -9.88 -37.86 24.12
C ARG A 33 -11.33 -37.57 23.76
N ASP A 34 -11.65 -36.29 23.69
CA ASP A 34 -12.93 -35.81 23.19
C ASP A 34 -12.76 -35.14 21.84
N SER A 35 -13.77 -35.31 20.98
CA SER A 35 -13.84 -34.63 19.68
C SER A 35 -14.17 -33.16 19.88
N VAL A 36 -13.36 -32.29 19.30
CA VAL A 36 -13.52 -30.83 19.32
C VAL A 36 -13.59 -30.33 17.88
N SER A 37 -14.57 -29.48 17.60
CA SER A 37 -14.67 -28.77 16.33
C SER A 37 -14.05 -27.40 16.48
N PHE A 38 -13.08 -27.10 15.63
CA PHE A 38 -12.48 -25.79 15.51
C PHE A 38 -13.06 -25.09 14.30
N SER A 39 -13.52 -23.86 14.50
CA SER A 39 -13.95 -22.97 13.44
C SER A 39 -13.10 -21.71 13.46
N VAL A 40 -12.82 -21.16 12.29
CA VAL A 40 -12.27 -19.81 12.18
C VAL A 40 -13.42 -18.84 11.88
N ASN A 41 -13.41 -17.69 12.55
CA ASN A 41 -14.36 -16.63 12.32
C ASN A 41 -13.63 -15.32 12.07
N TYR A 42 -14.20 -14.47 11.24
CA TYR A 42 -13.68 -13.15 10.94
C TYR A 42 -14.48 -12.11 11.71
N ALA A 43 -13.78 -11.19 12.39
CA ALA A 43 -14.43 -10.00 12.90
C ALA A 43 -14.77 -9.10 11.69
N LEU A 44 -16.07 -8.84 11.46
CA LEU A 44 -16.52 -7.88 10.46
C LEU A 44 -15.97 -6.50 10.83
N LEU A 45 -15.16 -5.91 9.95
CA LEU A 45 -14.99 -4.46 9.93
C LEU A 45 -16.28 -3.85 9.33
N PRO A 46 -16.69 -2.64 9.74
CA PRO A 46 -17.78 -1.96 9.06
C PRO A 46 -17.47 -1.87 7.57
N GLU A 47 -18.43 -2.32 6.74
CA GLU A 47 -18.27 -2.44 5.29
C GLU A 47 -17.66 -1.16 4.70
N SER A 48 -16.52 -1.30 4.01
CA SER A 48 -16.00 -0.25 3.14
C SER A 48 -16.00 -0.77 1.71
N THR A 49 -16.59 0.04 0.84
CA THR A 49 -16.79 -0.09 -0.61
C THR A 49 -15.79 -1.02 -1.29
N LYS A 50 -16.36 -2.00 -2.02
CA LYS A 50 -15.67 -3.03 -2.81
C LYS A 50 -14.50 -2.44 -3.59
N ALA A 51 -13.27 -2.77 -3.20
CA ALA A 51 -12.28 -3.08 -4.21
C ALA A 51 -12.86 -4.30 -4.93
N ALA A 52 -13.12 -4.20 -6.24
CA ALA A 52 -13.88 -5.24 -6.96
C ALA A 52 -13.21 -6.62 -6.89
N ASP A 53 -11.92 -6.67 -6.53
CA ASP A 53 -11.07 -7.86 -6.63
C ASP A 53 -10.59 -8.42 -5.27
N VAL A 54 -10.86 -7.75 -4.13
CA VAL A 54 -10.44 -8.27 -2.81
C VAL A 54 -11.65 -8.66 -1.97
N ASN A 55 -11.78 -9.95 -1.70
CA ASN A 55 -12.70 -10.49 -0.73
C ASN A 55 -11.98 -10.69 0.61
N GLU A 56 -12.02 -9.61 1.39
CA GLU A 56 -11.46 -9.53 2.74
C GLU A 56 -11.97 -10.59 3.73
N THR A 57 -13.04 -11.32 3.43
CA THR A 57 -13.64 -12.36 4.29
C THR A 57 -13.47 -13.78 3.76
N LEU A 58 -12.89 -13.94 2.57
CA LEU A 58 -12.73 -15.23 1.92
C LEU A 58 -11.72 -16.09 2.69
N VAL A 59 -12.10 -17.34 2.96
CA VAL A 59 -11.26 -18.38 3.54
C VAL A 59 -11.13 -19.49 2.50
N GLU A 60 -9.96 -19.61 1.91
CA GLU A 60 -9.61 -20.61 0.90
C GLU A 60 -8.89 -21.81 1.53
N ASP A 61 -7.98 -21.57 2.47
CA ASP A 61 -7.26 -22.61 3.20
C ASP A 61 -6.97 -22.21 4.65
N VAL A 62 -6.78 -23.21 5.51
CA VAL A 62 -6.47 -23.04 6.93
C VAL A 62 -5.37 -24.01 7.34
N ASN A 63 -4.26 -23.47 7.83
CA ASN A 63 -3.30 -24.18 8.67
C ASN A 63 -3.72 -23.98 10.13
N LEU A 64 -4.01 -25.07 10.84
CA LEU A 64 -4.38 -25.06 12.26
C LEU A 64 -3.28 -25.73 13.08
N TYR A 65 -2.91 -25.08 14.18
CA TYR A 65 -1.89 -25.55 15.12
C TYR A 65 -2.47 -25.57 16.52
N LEU A 66 -2.27 -26.69 17.23
CA LEU A 66 -2.49 -26.78 18.67
C LEU A 66 -1.13 -27.05 19.33
N PHE A 67 -0.79 -26.22 20.31
CA PHE A 67 0.39 -26.38 21.15
C PHE A 67 -0.04 -26.69 22.58
N ASN A 68 0.77 -27.46 23.29
CA ASN A 68 0.60 -27.68 24.73
C ASN A 68 1.12 -26.47 25.54
N GLU A 69 1.01 -26.55 26.86
CA GLU A 69 1.51 -25.55 27.81
C GLU A 69 3.04 -25.31 27.76
N LEU A 70 3.81 -26.26 27.23
CA LEU A 70 5.26 -26.12 27.02
C LEU A 70 5.60 -25.43 25.69
N GLY A 71 4.60 -25.16 24.85
CA GLY A 71 4.77 -24.57 23.53
C GLY A 71 5.14 -25.57 22.43
N ASP A 72 5.06 -26.88 22.69
CA ASP A 72 5.33 -27.93 21.70
C ASP A 72 4.08 -28.24 20.88
N LEU A 73 4.26 -28.45 19.57
CA LEU A 73 3.17 -28.82 18.67
C LEU A 73 2.63 -30.21 19.04
N VAL A 74 1.33 -30.28 19.32
CA VAL A 74 0.62 -31.53 19.62
C VAL A 74 -0.35 -31.94 18.51
N TYR A 75 -0.81 -30.99 17.70
CA TYR A 75 -1.62 -31.27 16.52
C TYR A 75 -1.41 -30.20 15.44
N TYR A 76 -1.32 -30.65 14.19
CA TYR A 76 -1.28 -29.81 13.00
C TYR A 76 -2.21 -30.38 11.94
N SER A 77 -2.94 -29.50 11.26
CA SER A 77 -3.73 -29.84 10.09
C SER A 77 -3.72 -28.71 9.08
N TYR A 78 -3.95 -29.10 7.82
CA TYR A 78 -4.19 -28.18 6.73
C TYR A 78 -5.47 -28.59 6.00
N SER A 79 -6.39 -27.65 5.79
CA SER A 79 -7.65 -27.86 5.10
C SER A 79 -7.88 -26.81 4.02
N GLU A 80 -8.39 -27.24 2.87
CA GLU A 80 -8.81 -26.37 1.76
C GLU A 80 -10.33 -26.32 1.72
N GLY A 81 -10.90 -25.16 1.38
CA GLY A 81 -12.34 -24.95 1.18
C GLY A 81 -13.22 -25.12 2.42
N SER A 82 -12.62 -25.20 3.61
CA SER A 82 -13.33 -25.32 4.88
C SER A 82 -12.78 -24.34 5.91
N SER A 83 -13.68 -23.56 6.51
CA SER A 83 -13.40 -22.72 7.68
C SER A 83 -13.53 -23.48 9.00
N SER A 84 -13.75 -24.80 8.94
CA SER A 84 -13.89 -25.67 10.11
C SER A 84 -13.01 -26.91 9.98
N VAL A 85 -12.36 -27.28 11.09
CA VAL A 85 -11.52 -28.47 11.23
C VAL A 85 -11.98 -29.24 12.46
N GLU A 86 -12.29 -30.52 12.30
CA GLU A 86 -12.58 -31.41 13.42
C GLU A 86 -11.32 -32.18 13.84
N THR A 87 -11.06 -32.26 15.15
CA THR A 87 -10.00 -33.09 15.72
C THR A 87 -10.38 -33.60 17.11
N SER A 88 -9.46 -34.27 17.81
CA SER A 88 -9.66 -34.75 19.17
C SER A 88 -8.53 -34.30 20.08
N VAL A 89 -8.86 -33.85 21.28
CA VAL A 89 -7.93 -33.33 22.30
C VAL A 89 -8.11 -34.05 23.62
N TYR A 90 -7.10 -34.01 24.49
CA TYR A 90 -7.16 -34.57 25.84
C TYR A 90 -7.84 -33.57 26.80
N GLU A 91 -8.80 -34.04 27.60
CA GLU A 91 -9.64 -33.19 28.48
C GLU A 91 -8.86 -32.40 29.57
N ASN A 92 -7.70 -32.91 30.02
CA ASN A 92 -6.96 -32.32 31.14
C ASN A 92 -5.77 -31.44 30.73
N MET A 93 -5.63 -31.14 29.44
CA MET A 93 -4.56 -30.26 28.96
C MET A 93 -5.09 -28.89 28.56
N ASP A 94 -4.28 -27.87 28.79
CA ASP A 94 -4.50 -26.54 28.25
C ASP A 94 -3.80 -26.45 26.88
N TYR A 95 -4.49 -25.85 25.91
CA TYR A 95 -4.01 -25.72 24.54
C TYR A 95 -3.92 -24.26 24.12
N SER A 96 -2.87 -23.92 23.38
CA SER A 96 -2.81 -22.68 22.61
C SER A 96 -3.06 -22.99 21.14
N LEU A 97 -4.04 -22.31 20.57
CA LEU A 97 -4.51 -22.53 19.21
C LEU A 97 -4.07 -21.39 18.33
N TYR A 98 -3.62 -21.73 17.13
CA TYR A 98 -3.26 -20.75 16.11
C TYR A 98 -3.84 -21.20 14.78
N ALA A 99 -4.39 -20.24 14.04
CA ALA A 99 -4.86 -20.44 12.67
C ALA A 99 -4.11 -19.47 11.75
N LEU A 100 -3.51 -20.00 10.69
CA LEU A 100 -2.93 -19.24 9.58
C LEU A 100 -3.74 -19.57 8.33
N VAL A 101 -4.38 -18.55 7.76
CA VAL A 101 -5.45 -18.69 6.78
C VAL A 101 -5.04 -18.00 5.48
N ASN A 102 -5.34 -18.64 4.36
CA ASN A 102 -4.96 -18.23 3.00
C ASN A 102 -3.45 -18.10 2.83
N ALA A 103 -2.70 -19.06 3.37
CA ALA A 103 -1.27 -19.13 3.11
C ALA A 103 -0.98 -19.83 1.78
N HIS A 104 -1.96 -20.56 1.23
CA HIS A 104 -1.87 -21.35 0.00
C HIS A 104 -0.76 -22.38 0.02
N ALA A 105 -0.35 -22.78 1.23
CA ALA A 105 0.73 -23.72 1.47
C ALA A 105 0.53 -24.43 2.82
N ARG A 106 1.02 -25.67 2.87
CA ARG A 106 1.18 -26.43 4.12
C ARG A 106 2.42 -25.91 4.85
N ILE A 107 2.22 -25.25 5.99
CA ILE A 107 3.30 -24.68 6.77
C ILE A 107 3.40 -25.45 8.09
N TYR A 108 4.42 -26.28 8.23
CA TYR A 108 4.65 -27.05 9.45
C TYR A 108 5.68 -26.35 10.33
N VAL A 109 5.38 -26.26 11.63
CA VAL A 109 6.29 -25.77 12.69
C VAL A 109 6.26 -26.74 13.87
N ARG A 110 7.28 -26.74 14.72
CA ARG A 110 7.40 -27.66 15.86
C ARG A 110 7.02 -27.01 17.19
N SER A 111 7.10 -25.68 17.29
CA SER A 111 6.84 -24.95 18.52
C SER A 111 6.20 -23.59 18.28
N VAL A 112 5.64 -23.01 19.33
CA VAL A 112 5.11 -21.63 19.32
C VAL A 112 6.22 -20.64 18.95
N ASP A 113 7.45 -20.85 19.42
CA ASP A 113 8.59 -19.98 19.09
C ASP A 113 8.91 -19.98 17.58
N GLU A 114 8.85 -21.14 16.93
CA GLU A 114 9.01 -21.25 15.47
C GLU A 114 7.84 -20.55 14.76
N LEU A 115 6.61 -20.67 15.28
CA LEU A 115 5.44 -19.99 14.73
C LEU A 115 5.52 -18.46 14.86
N GLN A 116 6.01 -17.93 15.98
CA GLN A 116 6.16 -16.49 16.22
C GLN A 116 7.26 -15.85 15.36
N THR A 117 8.23 -16.65 14.90
CA THR A 117 9.32 -16.20 14.02
C THR A 117 9.04 -16.43 12.54
N LEU A 118 7.98 -17.18 12.20
CA LEU A 118 7.53 -17.42 10.83
C LEU A 118 7.32 -16.09 10.08
N ARG A 119 7.89 -16.01 8.88
CA ARG A 119 7.65 -14.92 7.93
C ARG A 119 6.96 -15.48 6.68
N TYR A 120 5.91 -14.80 6.26
CA TYR A 120 5.29 -14.99 4.96
C TYR A 120 5.78 -13.88 4.03
N SER A 121 6.31 -14.25 2.86
CA SER A 121 6.95 -13.30 1.93
C SER A 121 6.30 -13.38 0.55
N ILE A 122 6.26 -12.24 -0.12
CA ILE A 122 5.85 -12.07 -1.52
C ILE A 122 7.03 -11.55 -2.32
N THR A 123 7.02 -11.76 -3.64
CA THR A 123 8.04 -11.22 -4.55
C THR A 123 7.61 -9.92 -5.22
N ASP A 124 6.31 -9.71 -5.37
CA ASP A 124 5.73 -8.50 -5.95
C ASP A 124 4.35 -8.23 -5.37
N TYR A 125 3.89 -6.97 -5.48
CA TYR A 125 2.63 -6.49 -4.93
C TYR A 125 1.39 -7.33 -5.30
N PRO A 126 1.21 -7.79 -6.56
CA PRO A 126 0.04 -8.57 -6.92
C PRO A 126 -0.13 -9.89 -6.14
N GLU A 127 0.94 -10.45 -5.57
CA GLU A 127 0.86 -11.69 -4.77
C GLU A 127 0.25 -11.48 -3.38
N MET A 128 0.08 -10.24 -2.92
CA MET A 128 -0.51 -9.94 -1.62
C MET A 128 -2.01 -10.26 -1.54
N VAL A 129 -2.66 -10.36 -2.71
CA VAL A 129 -4.05 -10.78 -2.87
C VAL A 129 -4.04 -12.02 -3.77
N SER A 130 -4.75 -13.08 -3.37
CA SER A 130 -4.86 -14.28 -4.19
C SER A 130 -5.62 -13.99 -5.51
N ALA A 131 -5.53 -14.89 -6.47
CA ALA A 131 -6.31 -14.79 -7.71
C ALA A 131 -7.83 -14.78 -7.47
N ASP A 132 -8.29 -15.39 -6.37
CA ASP A 132 -9.69 -15.43 -5.94
C ASP A 132 -10.05 -14.28 -4.97
N GLY A 133 -9.09 -13.37 -4.72
CA GLY A 133 -9.29 -12.16 -3.96
C GLY A 133 -9.09 -12.28 -2.45
N SER A 134 -8.61 -13.41 -1.94
CA SER A 134 -8.36 -13.56 -0.50
C SER A 134 -7.04 -12.91 -0.07
N VAL A 135 -6.93 -12.66 1.23
CA VAL A 135 -5.72 -12.10 1.85
C VAL A 135 -5.27 -12.97 3.02
N LEU A 136 -3.97 -12.95 3.31
CA LEU A 136 -3.39 -13.66 4.44
C LEU A 136 -4.01 -13.17 5.76
N MET A 137 -4.45 -14.11 6.59
CA MET A 137 -5.03 -13.85 7.90
C MET A 137 -4.41 -14.76 8.96
N SER A 138 -4.42 -14.31 10.20
CA SER A 138 -3.99 -15.12 11.33
C SER A 138 -4.87 -14.88 12.55
N GLY A 139 -4.97 -15.86 13.43
CA GLY A 139 -5.66 -15.71 14.71
C GLY A 139 -5.12 -16.69 15.73
N SER A 140 -5.27 -16.35 17.01
CA SER A 140 -4.86 -17.21 18.10
C SER A 140 -5.84 -17.19 19.27
N LEU A 141 -5.80 -18.24 20.07
CA LEU A 141 -6.50 -18.35 21.33
C LEU A 141 -5.60 -19.12 22.30
N GLU A 142 -5.13 -18.45 23.35
CA GLU A 142 -4.13 -19.01 24.27
C GLU A 142 -4.79 -19.61 25.52
N ALA A 143 -4.15 -20.66 26.06
CA ALA A 143 -4.53 -21.30 27.33
C ALA A 143 -6.01 -21.72 27.42
N VAL A 144 -6.49 -22.39 26.37
CA VAL A 144 -7.86 -22.92 26.31
C VAL A 144 -7.90 -24.30 26.91
N ARG A 145 -8.67 -24.44 27.99
CA ARG A 145 -9.01 -25.74 28.54
C ARG A 145 -10.22 -26.31 27.81
N LEU A 146 -10.03 -27.44 27.12
CA LEU A 146 -11.06 -28.08 26.32
C LEU A 146 -11.60 -29.29 27.08
N SER A 147 -12.91 -29.35 27.31
CA SER A 147 -13.57 -30.47 27.99
C SER A 147 -14.86 -30.85 27.28
N GLY A 148 -15.10 -32.14 27.02
CA GLY A 148 -16.27 -32.56 26.27
C GLY A 148 -16.20 -32.17 24.79
N ARG A 149 -17.31 -32.42 24.08
CA ARG A 149 -17.50 -31.83 22.75
C ARG A 149 -17.60 -30.32 22.90
N ALA A 150 -16.64 -29.61 22.30
CA ALA A 150 -16.59 -28.16 22.27
C ALA A 150 -16.55 -27.64 20.82
N ASP A 151 -17.21 -26.50 20.61
CA ASP A 151 -17.05 -25.69 19.40
C ASP A 151 -16.20 -24.47 19.77
N VAL A 152 -15.02 -24.38 19.18
CA VAL A 152 -14.06 -23.32 19.50
C VAL A 152 -13.88 -22.44 18.28
N THR A 153 -13.98 -21.13 18.48
CA THR A 153 -13.83 -20.13 17.42
C THR A 153 -12.55 -19.34 17.59
N VAL A 154 -11.71 -19.33 16.55
CA VAL A 154 -10.53 -18.46 16.48
C VAL A 154 -10.88 -17.22 15.67
N ASN A 155 -10.75 -16.04 16.29
CA ASN A 155 -10.97 -14.77 15.62
C ASN A 155 -9.77 -14.41 14.76
N LEU A 156 -9.99 -14.21 13.46
CA LEU A 156 -8.96 -13.87 12.50
C LEU A 156 -8.74 -12.35 12.41
N THR A 157 -7.47 -12.01 12.20
CA THR A 157 -6.94 -10.68 11.93
C THR A 157 -6.23 -10.72 10.58
N ARG A 158 -6.58 -9.80 9.67
CA ARG A 158 -5.85 -9.66 8.39
C ARG A 158 -4.40 -9.27 8.65
N CYS A 159 -3.47 -9.86 7.93
CA CYS A 159 -2.07 -9.48 7.97
C CYS A 159 -1.77 -8.20 7.17
N VAL A 160 -2.75 -7.72 6.39
CA VAL A 160 -2.67 -6.50 5.59
C VAL A 160 -3.37 -5.31 6.26
N ALA A 161 -2.89 -4.11 6.00
CA ALA A 161 -3.60 -2.86 6.16
C ALA A 161 -4.34 -2.50 4.87
N LYS A 162 -5.48 -1.82 4.98
CA LYS A 162 -6.24 -1.26 3.86
C LYS A 162 -6.00 0.24 3.80
N ILE A 163 -5.62 0.75 2.64
CA ILE A 163 -5.43 2.17 2.40
C ILE A 163 -6.44 2.63 1.36
N VAL A 164 -7.13 3.72 1.67
CA VAL A 164 -8.06 4.39 0.77
C VAL A 164 -7.51 5.79 0.50
N LEU A 165 -6.98 6.02 -0.69
CA LEU A 165 -6.54 7.35 -1.14
C LEU A 165 -7.70 8.06 -1.82
N LYS A 166 -8.07 9.23 -1.31
CA LYS A 166 -9.01 10.15 -1.96
C LYS A 166 -8.31 11.45 -2.30
N CYS A 167 -8.75 12.09 -3.37
CA CYS A 167 -8.33 13.43 -3.72
C CYS A 167 -9.52 14.39 -3.66
N ASP A 168 -9.33 15.52 -3.00
CA ASP A 168 -10.29 16.62 -2.98
C ASP A 168 -9.73 17.79 -3.80
N PHE A 169 -10.38 18.07 -4.92
CA PHE A 169 -10.04 19.14 -5.86
C PHE A 169 -10.89 20.40 -5.65
N SER A 170 -11.83 20.39 -4.71
CA SER A 170 -12.82 21.47 -4.55
C SER A 170 -12.22 22.80 -4.08
N GLY A 171 -11.01 22.77 -3.50
CA GLY A 171 -10.28 23.95 -3.06
C GLY A 171 -9.43 24.61 -4.13
N LEU A 172 -9.34 24.06 -5.35
CA LEU A 172 -8.52 24.63 -6.42
C LEU A 172 -9.09 25.93 -6.97
N ASN A 173 -8.19 26.81 -7.43
CA ASN A 173 -8.57 27.98 -8.21
C ASN A 173 -9.21 27.55 -9.55
N PRO A 174 -10.17 28.33 -10.11
CA PRO A 174 -10.95 27.90 -11.27
C PRO A 174 -10.13 27.62 -12.55
N ASP A 175 -8.96 28.23 -12.69
CA ASP A 175 -8.07 28.03 -13.83
C ASP A 175 -7.05 26.90 -13.62
N VAL A 176 -7.02 26.28 -12.44
CA VAL A 176 -6.02 25.27 -12.07
C VAL A 176 -6.55 23.87 -12.33
N GLY A 177 -5.81 23.11 -13.15
CA GLY A 177 -6.03 21.70 -13.42
C GLY A 177 -4.90 20.85 -12.83
N ILE A 178 -5.29 19.73 -12.20
CA ILE A 178 -4.37 18.66 -11.82
C ILE A 178 -4.96 17.37 -12.37
N VAL A 179 -4.21 16.69 -13.23
CA VAL A 179 -4.56 15.37 -13.77
C VAL A 179 -3.53 14.37 -13.28
N ALA A 180 -3.95 13.29 -12.63
CA ALA A 180 -3.02 12.27 -12.16
C ALA A 180 -2.70 11.27 -13.27
N ASP A 181 -1.42 10.98 -13.47
CA ASP A 181 -0.92 10.01 -14.43
C ASP A 181 -0.68 8.65 -13.75
N GLU A 182 -0.31 8.65 -12.47
CA GLU A 182 0.05 7.44 -11.73
C GLU A 182 -0.13 7.64 -10.22
N VAL A 183 -0.67 6.64 -9.53
CA VAL A 183 -0.51 6.49 -8.08
C VAL A 183 0.32 5.24 -7.81
N SER A 184 1.41 5.43 -7.08
CA SER A 184 2.37 4.42 -6.69
C SER A 184 2.41 4.27 -5.16
N LEU A 185 2.58 3.03 -4.68
CA LEU A 185 2.97 2.75 -3.30
C LEU A 185 4.45 2.40 -3.29
N LYS A 186 5.22 3.11 -2.47
CA LYS A 186 6.67 2.99 -2.35
C LYS A 186 7.04 2.46 -0.96
N ASN A 187 8.21 1.81 -0.88
CA ASN A 187 8.70 1.11 0.31
C ASN A 187 7.64 0.15 0.89
N LEU A 188 7.02 -0.62 0.00
CA LEU A 188 6.03 -1.63 0.32
C LEU A 188 6.71 -2.82 1.01
N PRO A 189 6.28 -3.26 2.21
CA PRO A 189 6.87 -4.42 2.86
C PRO A 189 6.60 -5.71 2.08
N LEU A 190 7.65 -6.46 1.75
CA LEU A 190 7.54 -7.74 1.03
C LEU A 190 7.33 -8.95 1.94
N SER A 191 7.28 -8.76 3.26
CA SER A 191 7.00 -9.85 4.19
C SER A 191 6.25 -9.41 5.45
N VAL A 192 5.60 -10.37 6.09
CA VAL A 192 4.88 -10.19 7.36
C VAL A 192 5.10 -11.41 8.26
N LYS A 193 5.18 -11.17 9.57
CA LYS A 193 5.07 -12.20 10.60
C LYS A 193 3.59 -12.37 10.96
N PRO A 194 2.95 -13.51 10.69
CA PRO A 194 1.52 -13.64 10.93
C PRO A 194 1.15 -13.57 12.42
N PHE A 195 2.04 -14.00 13.32
CA PHE A 195 1.76 -14.09 14.76
C PHE A 195 2.62 -13.18 15.64
N ALA A 196 3.32 -12.21 15.03
CA ALA A 196 4.13 -11.24 15.75
C ALA A 196 4.15 -9.90 15.01
N GLN A 197 4.55 -8.84 15.70
CA GLN A 197 4.71 -7.53 15.08
C GLN A 197 5.77 -7.57 13.97
N SER A 198 5.46 -6.92 12.85
CA SER A 198 6.29 -6.80 11.66
C SER A 198 6.68 -5.36 11.39
N LYS A 199 7.90 -5.21 10.90
CA LYS A 199 8.43 -3.98 10.31
C LYS A 199 9.47 -4.38 9.29
N VAL A 200 9.74 -3.45 8.38
CA VAL A 200 10.88 -3.51 7.47
C VAL A 200 12.13 -3.06 8.22
N ASP A 201 13.19 -3.85 8.18
CA ASP A 201 14.49 -3.50 8.78
C ASP A 201 15.53 -3.11 7.72
N ASP A 202 15.36 -3.60 6.48
CA ASP A 202 16.27 -3.38 5.36
C ASP A 202 15.47 -2.98 4.11
N ARG A 203 16.01 -2.09 3.28
CA ARG A 203 15.37 -1.64 2.04
C ARG A 203 15.17 -2.78 1.04
N ASP A 204 16.03 -3.80 1.09
CA ASP A 204 15.94 -4.97 0.20
C ASP A 204 14.70 -5.83 0.50
N ASP A 205 14.06 -5.63 1.66
CA ASP A 205 12.77 -6.23 2.03
C ASP A 205 11.57 -5.35 1.59
N THR A 206 11.81 -4.37 0.71
CA THR A 206 10.77 -3.50 0.16
C THR A 206 10.68 -3.54 -1.36
N SER A 207 9.51 -3.14 -1.87
CA SER A 207 9.29 -2.89 -3.29
C SER A 207 8.57 -1.56 -3.52
N SER A 208 8.49 -1.16 -4.78
CA SER A 208 7.64 -0.08 -5.27
C SER A 208 6.72 -0.63 -6.32
N SER A 209 5.43 -0.29 -6.25
CA SER A 209 4.45 -0.78 -7.21
C SER A 209 3.48 0.32 -7.62
N THR A 210 3.18 0.36 -8.92
CA THR A 210 2.12 1.20 -9.47
C THR A 210 0.78 0.58 -9.09
N ILE A 211 -0.04 1.34 -8.35
CA ILE A 211 -1.37 0.91 -7.93
C ILE A 211 -2.39 1.14 -9.03
N VAL A 212 -2.27 2.28 -9.71
CA VAL A 212 -3.18 2.67 -10.79
C VAL A 212 -2.49 3.64 -11.75
N GLU A 213 -2.78 3.47 -13.03
CA GLU A 213 -2.35 4.38 -14.09
C GLU A 213 -3.55 5.19 -14.59
N ASN A 214 -3.30 6.46 -14.88
CA ASN A 214 -4.25 7.42 -15.45
C ASN A 214 -5.64 7.42 -14.77
N PRO A 215 -5.74 7.45 -13.42
CA PRO A 215 -7.03 7.41 -12.77
C PRO A 215 -7.86 8.66 -13.10
N SER A 216 -9.16 8.46 -13.35
CA SER A 216 -10.07 9.59 -13.54
C SER A 216 -10.23 10.41 -12.25
N VAL A 217 -10.63 11.68 -12.39
CA VAL A 217 -10.97 12.53 -11.23
C VAL A 217 -12.06 11.89 -10.37
N GLU A 218 -13.06 11.25 -10.99
CA GLU A 218 -14.12 10.54 -10.27
C GLU A 218 -13.56 9.38 -9.45
N THR A 219 -12.66 8.58 -10.03
CA THR A 219 -11.98 7.47 -9.35
C THR A 219 -11.21 7.97 -8.12
N LEU A 220 -10.46 9.07 -8.29
CA LEU A 220 -9.71 9.68 -7.19
C LEU A 220 -10.62 10.25 -6.10
N GLN A 221 -11.78 10.83 -6.47
CA GLN A 221 -12.74 11.35 -5.49
C GLN A 221 -13.47 10.23 -4.72
N GLN A 222 -13.85 9.15 -5.41
CA GLN A 222 -14.50 7.98 -4.80
C GLN A 222 -13.54 7.25 -3.86
N GLY A 223 -12.29 7.12 -4.28
CA GLY A 223 -11.17 6.60 -3.51
C GLY A 223 -10.57 5.35 -4.14
N ILE A 224 -9.25 5.34 -4.22
CA ILE A 224 -8.45 4.22 -4.70
C ILE A 224 -8.10 3.35 -3.49
N VAL A 225 -8.46 2.07 -3.55
CA VAL A 225 -8.20 1.11 -2.48
C VAL A 225 -6.99 0.26 -2.83
N PHE A 226 -6.05 0.15 -1.91
CA PHE A 226 -4.88 -0.74 -2.02
C PHE A 226 -4.48 -1.25 -0.65
N TYR A 227 -3.60 -2.26 -0.62
CA TYR A 227 -3.21 -2.94 0.60
C TYR A 227 -1.70 -2.87 0.82
N GLN A 228 -1.24 -3.15 2.02
CA GLN A 228 0.16 -3.47 2.31
C GLN A 228 0.24 -4.36 3.54
N TYR A 229 1.31 -5.13 3.68
CA TYR A 229 1.62 -5.76 4.95
C TYR A 229 1.96 -4.71 6.02
N GLU A 230 1.85 -5.14 7.28
CA GLU A 230 2.20 -4.31 8.43
C GLU A 230 3.63 -3.77 8.36
N ASN A 231 3.79 -2.49 8.69
CA ASN A 231 5.08 -1.81 8.77
C ASN A 231 5.16 -0.92 10.02
N MET A 232 5.47 -1.51 11.18
CA MET A 232 5.49 -0.80 12.47
C MET A 232 6.80 -0.05 12.72
N GLN A 233 7.05 1.02 11.96
CA GLN A 233 8.27 1.85 12.07
C GLN A 233 8.31 2.71 13.34
N GLY A 234 7.15 3.03 13.93
CA GLY A 234 7.04 3.75 15.19
C GLY A 234 6.99 5.27 15.06
N LEU A 235 7.06 5.93 16.22
CA LEU A 235 7.12 7.39 16.36
C LEU A 235 8.55 7.87 16.08
N LEU A 236 8.83 8.29 14.84
CA LEU A 236 10.19 8.64 14.40
C LEU A 236 10.46 10.15 14.37
N GLN A 237 9.42 10.99 14.42
CA GLN A 237 9.56 12.45 14.47
C GLN A 237 8.78 13.04 15.66
N GLU A 238 9.12 12.60 16.87
CA GLU A 238 8.47 13.05 18.11
C GLU A 238 8.46 14.59 18.22
N GLY A 239 7.29 15.15 18.53
CA GLY A 239 7.09 16.59 18.65
C GLY A 239 6.82 17.33 17.33
N ASN A 240 6.87 16.65 16.17
CA ASN A 240 6.39 17.26 14.93
C ASN A 240 4.87 17.45 14.99
N LEU A 241 4.41 18.67 14.75
CA LEU A 241 2.99 19.04 14.66
C LEU A 241 2.61 19.53 13.27
N ASP A 242 3.56 19.50 12.34
CA ASP A 242 3.43 20.04 10.98
C ASP A 242 3.57 18.89 9.98
N GLN A 243 2.45 18.54 9.35
CA GLN A 243 2.40 17.45 8.38
C GLN A 243 3.35 17.67 7.19
N THR A 244 3.69 18.92 6.87
CA THR A 244 4.62 19.23 5.76
C THR A 244 6.06 18.81 6.05
N LYS A 245 6.37 18.50 7.32
CA LYS A 245 7.68 18.06 7.79
C LYS A 245 7.78 16.55 7.97
N LYS A 246 6.68 15.80 7.75
CA LYS A 246 6.67 14.34 7.83
C LYS A 246 7.31 13.70 6.60
N TRP A 247 8.63 13.80 6.50
CA TRP A 247 9.43 13.18 5.44
C TRP A 247 10.87 12.96 5.88
N TRP A 248 11.60 12.15 5.11
CA TRP A 248 13.01 11.84 5.30
C TRP A 248 13.81 12.15 4.03
N PRO A 249 15.01 12.74 4.14
CA PRO A 249 15.89 12.93 2.97
C PRO A 249 16.41 11.58 2.47
N GLU A 250 16.77 11.49 1.18
CA GLU A 250 17.14 10.23 0.49
C GLU A 250 18.27 9.43 1.16
N GLU A 251 19.18 10.09 1.88
CA GLU A 251 20.28 9.42 2.58
C GLU A 251 19.90 8.88 3.98
N ASN A 252 18.65 9.11 4.41
CA ASN A 252 18.20 8.66 5.72
C ASN A 252 17.70 7.20 5.64
N PRO A 253 18.09 6.30 6.56
CA PRO A 253 17.62 4.92 6.55
C PRO A 253 16.09 4.77 6.49
N TYR A 254 15.36 5.69 7.11
CA TYR A 254 13.90 5.68 7.13
C TYR A 254 13.26 6.05 5.79
N SER A 255 13.98 6.73 4.87
CA SER A 255 13.46 7.05 3.54
C SER A 255 13.31 5.83 2.64
N GLU A 256 13.98 4.73 2.97
CA GLU A 256 13.94 3.48 2.20
C GLU A 256 13.04 2.40 2.83
N ILE A 257 12.61 2.55 4.08
CA ILE A 257 11.83 1.53 4.80
C ILE A 257 10.45 2.00 5.28
N CYS A 258 10.20 3.31 5.37
CA CYS A 258 8.88 3.83 5.71
C CYS A 258 8.01 3.90 4.46
N SER A 259 6.82 3.29 4.50
CA SER A 259 5.91 3.25 3.35
C SER A 259 5.31 4.62 3.05
N TYR A 260 5.29 5.00 1.77
CA TYR A 260 4.75 6.28 1.32
C TYR A 260 4.03 6.16 -0.02
N VAL A 261 3.12 7.10 -0.26
CA VAL A 261 2.40 7.20 -1.53
C VAL A 261 3.05 8.26 -2.39
N GLU A 262 3.20 7.98 -3.67
CA GLU A 262 3.63 8.92 -4.70
C GLU A 262 2.51 9.04 -5.75
N MET A 263 2.03 10.26 -5.99
CA MET A 263 1.11 10.57 -7.08
C MET A 263 1.80 11.48 -8.08
N LYS A 264 2.03 10.97 -9.28
CA LYS A 264 2.52 11.77 -10.41
C LYS A 264 1.35 12.30 -11.21
N GLY A 265 1.50 13.49 -11.76
CA GLY A 265 0.47 14.10 -12.60
C GLY A 265 0.99 15.26 -13.41
N HIS A 266 0.04 15.89 -14.09
CA HIS A 266 0.24 17.09 -14.88
C HIS A 266 -0.52 18.25 -14.24
N TYR A 267 0.18 19.35 -13.98
CA TYR A 267 -0.36 20.61 -13.54
C TYR A 267 -0.58 21.53 -14.74
N SER A 268 -1.72 22.22 -14.77
CA SER A 268 -1.96 23.28 -15.75
C SER A 268 -2.69 24.46 -15.12
N SER A 269 -2.39 25.66 -15.60
CA SER A 269 -3.06 26.90 -15.24
C SER A 269 -2.91 27.94 -16.33
N SER A 270 -3.49 29.13 -16.13
CA SER A 270 -3.24 30.27 -17.01
C SER A 270 -1.78 30.76 -17.02
N ARG A 271 -0.98 30.40 -16.02
CA ARG A 271 0.38 30.93 -15.80
C ARG A 271 1.50 29.89 -15.87
N LYS A 272 1.19 28.62 -15.62
CA LYS A 272 2.16 27.54 -15.43
C LYS A 272 1.61 26.23 -15.97
N ASP A 273 2.49 25.39 -16.50
CA ASP A 273 2.16 24.11 -17.12
C ASP A 273 3.33 23.12 -16.95
N GLY A 274 3.06 21.84 -16.70
CA GLY A 274 4.08 20.79 -16.67
C GLY A 274 3.82 19.68 -15.65
N ALA A 275 4.79 18.78 -15.50
CA ALA A 275 4.67 17.64 -14.60
C ALA A 275 4.81 18.07 -13.12
N ILE A 276 4.03 17.43 -12.25
CA ILE A 276 4.04 17.64 -10.80
C ILE A 276 3.96 16.30 -10.07
N THR A 277 4.69 16.14 -8.98
CA THR A 277 4.63 14.93 -8.14
C THR A 277 4.31 15.27 -6.69
N TYR A 278 3.36 14.55 -6.10
CA TYR A 278 2.98 14.66 -4.69
C TYR A 278 3.40 13.41 -3.93
N ARG A 279 4.02 13.56 -2.75
CA ARG A 279 4.46 12.45 -1.89
C ARG A 279 4.06 12.66 -0.44
N PHE A 280 3.69 11.58 0.25
CA PHE A 280 3.44 11.61 1.70
C PHE A 280 3.62 10.23 2.33
N TYR A 281 4.25 10.20 3.52
CA TYR A 281 4.42 8.98 4.28
C TYR A 281 3.15 8.55 5.00
N LEU A 282 2.90 7.24 4.98
CA LEU A 282 1.82 6.62 5.74
C LEU A 282 2.21 6.47 7.21
N GLY A 283 1.22 6.18 8.06
CA GLY A 283 1.42 5.85 9.46
C GLY A 283 0.21 6.18 10.33
N LYS A 284 0.32 6.01 11.66
CA LYS A 284 -0.79 6.21 12.61
C LYS A 284 -1.32 7.64 12.63
N ASP A 285 -0.48 8.61 12.28
CA ASP A 285 -0.84 10.01 12.20
C ASP A 285 -0.23 10.67 10.94
N MET A 286 -0.53 11.95 10.75
CA MET A 286 -0.04 12.74 9.61
C MET A 286 1.26 13.50 9.91
N VAL A 287 1.83 13.38 11.11
CA VAL A 287 2.90 14.29 11.56
C VAL A 287 4.18 13.58 12.03
N ALA A 288 4.11 12.43 12.68
CA ALA A 288 5.26 11.89 13.41
C ALA A 288 5.40 10.36 13.44
N ASP A 289 4.29 9.62 13.37
CA ASP A 289 4.28 8.17 13.47
C ASP A 289 4.19 7.52 12.08
N TYR A 290 5.09 6.58 11.81
CA TYR A 290 5.26 5.90 10.51
C TYR A 290 4.76 4.44 10.54
N SER A 291 4.01 4.06 11.56
CA SER A 291 3.49 2.70 11.74
C SER A 291 2.22 2.47 10.95
N VAL A 292 2.25 1.50 10.03
CA VAL A 292 1.07 0.99 9.32
C VAL A 292 0.65 -0.34 9.95
N GLU A 293 -0.48 -0.34 10.64
CA GLU A 293 -0.98 -1.48 11.42
C GLU A 293 -1.79 -2.44 10.54
N ARG A 294 -1.60 -3.76 10.74
CA ARG A 294 -2.45 -4.77 10.10
C ARG A 294 -3.92 -4.65 10.53
N ASN A 295 -4.82 -5.15 9.70
CA ASN A 295 -6.27 -5.17 9.94
C ASN A 295 -6.86 -3.78 10.28
N ARG A 296 -6.23 -2.72 9.76
CA ARG A 296 -6.64 -1.33 9.92
C ARG A 296 -6.94 -0.72 8.57
N GLN A 297 -7.99 0.09 8.51
CA GLN A 297 -8.24 0.98 7.38
C GLN A 297 -7.68 2.38 7.66
N TYR A 298 -6.87 2.86 6.74
CA TYR A 298 -6.41 4.25 6.66
C TYR A 298 -7.13 4.92 5.49
N THR A 299 -7.80 6.05 5.75
CA THR A 299 -8.34 6.89 4.68
C THR A 299 -7.51 8.16 4.63
N VAL A 300 -6.78 8.34 3.55
CA VAL A 300 -5.98 9.54 3.28
C VAL A 300 -6.73 10.40 2.29
N VAL A 301 -6.93 11.67 2.61
CA VAL A 301 -7.52 12.64 1.71
C VAL A 301 -6.46 13.67 1.35
N LEU A 302 -6.02 13.67 0.09
CA LEU A 302 -5.13 14.68 -0.45
C LEU A 302 -5.97 15.88 -0.90
N CYS A 303 -5.91 16.97 -0.13
CA CYS A 303 -6.69 18.18 -0.39
C CYS A 303 -5.88 19.20 -1.19
N PHE A 304 -6.28 19.46 -2.42
CA PHE A 304 -5.72 20.51 -3.27
C PHE A 304 -6.42 21.83 -3.02
N ASN A 305 -5.64 22.86 -2.68
CA ASN A 305 -6.14 24.19 -2.36
C ASN A 305 -5.40 25.26 -3.18
N GLY A 306 -6.10 26.33 -3.57
CA GLY A 306 -5.55 27.43 -4.34
C GLY A 306 -4.89 26.94 -5.64
N ASP A 307 -3.60 27.24 -5.79
CA ASP A 307 -2.80 26.82 -6.96
C ASP A 307 -2.21 25.41 -6.80
N GLY A 308 -2.82 24.51 -6.02
CA GLY A 308 -2.42 23.10 -5.97
C GLY A 308 -1.02 22.85 -5.39
N ALA A 309 -0.54 23.74 -4.52
CA ALA A 309 0.84 23.73 -4.01
C ALA A 309 1.94 23.87 -5.08
N VAL A 310 1.61 24.40 -6.27
CA VAL A 310 2.58 24.60 -7.38
C VAL A 310 3.76 25.50 -7.02
N GLU A 311 3.66 26.34 -5.99
CA GLU A 311 4.76 27.20 -5.52
C GLU A 311 5.72 26.49 -4.58
N GLU A 312 5.43 25.24 -4.22
CA GLU A 312 6.30 24.42 -3.41
C GLU A 312 7.23 23.57 -4.27
N ASN A 313 8.51 23.54 -3.86
CA ASN A 313 9.49 22.60 -4.39
C ASN A 313 10.22 21.93 -3.22
N THR A 314 9.68 20.82 -2.74
CA THR A 314 10.22 20.02 -1.64
C THR A 314 10.11 18.54 -1.99
N TRP A 315 10.55 17.63 -1.10
CA TRP A 315 10.35 16.20 -1.32
C TRP A 315 8.86 15.82 -1.51
N ARG A 316 7.95 16.50 -0.80
CA ARG A 316 6.51 16.19 -0.85
C ARG A 316 5.80 16.77 -2.07
N VAL A 317 6.33 17.83 -2.69
CA VAL A 317 5.82 18.42 -3.92
C VAL A 317 6.99 18.77 -4.81
N ASP A 318 7.16 18.01 -5.89
CA ASP A 318 8.16 18.27 -6.90
C ASP A 318 7.49 18.96 -8.10
N ASN A 319 7.87 20.21 -8.34
CA ASN A 319 7.40 21.05 -9.42
C ASN A 319 8.51 21.39 -10.43
N SER A 320 9.64 20.66 -10.39
CA SER A 320 10.86 21.02 -11.14
C SER A 320 10.68 21.01 -12.66
N GLU A 321 9.67 20.30 -13.17
CA GLU A 321 9.31 20.21 -14.59
C GLU A 321 8.19 21.19 -14.99
N ILE A 322 7.74 22.05 -14.08
CA ILE A 322 6.74 23.10 -14.38
C ILE A 322 7.42 24.32 -14.97
N VAL A 323 6.86 24.83 -16.06
CA VAL A 323 7.33 26.03 -16.74
C VAL A 323 6.32 27.17 -16.63
N ASP A 324 6.83 28.40 -16.62
CA ASP A 324 5.99 29.59 -16.75
C ASP A 324 5.52 29.75 -18.21
N LEU A 325 4.22 30.03 -18.37
CA LEU A 325 3.57 30.34 -19.63
C LEU A 325 3.62 31.84 -19.92
N VAL A 326 3.61 32.20 -21.20
CA VAL A 326 3.46 33.60 -21.63
C VAL A 326 2.06 34.09 -21.27
N THR A 327 1.99 35.20 -20.55
CA THR A 327 0.74 35.83 -20.13
C THR A 327 0.49 37.16 -20.83
N SER A 328 1.55 37.85 -21.28
CA SER A 328 1.42 39.07 -22.07
C SER A 328 2.62 39.32 -22.99
N VAL A 329 2.38 40.13 -24.02
CA VAL A 329 3.41 40.69 -24.91
C VAL A 329 3.18 42.20 -24.98
N GLU A 330 4.19 42.99 -24.63
CA GLU A 330 4.15 44.45 -24.68
C GLU A 330 4.96 44.94 -25.88
N LEU A 331 4.39 45.85 -26.68
CA LEU A 331 5.03 46.44 -27.85
C LEU A 331 5.47 47.88 -27.56
N LEU A 332 6.67 48.24 -28.02
CA LEU A 332 7.19 49.60 -27.93
C LEU A 332 7.68 50.09 -29.30
N PRO A 333 7.08 51.16 -29.87
CA PRO A 333 5.84 51.80 -29.42
C PRO A 333 4.60 50.92 -29.62
N GLU A 334 3.58 51.08 -28.77
CA GLU A 334 2.29 50.34 -28.90
C GLU A 334 1.52 50.71 -30.17
N SER A 335 1.70 51.93 -30.67
CA SER A 335 1.12 52.39 -31.92
C SER A 335 1.99 53.45 -32.58
N HIS A 336 1.91 53.51 -33.91
CA HIS A 336 2.60 54.53 -34.70
C HIS A 336 1.77 54.91 -35.92
N LYS A 337 1.93 56.15 -36.37
CA LYS A 337 1.29 56.65 -37.59
C LYS A 337 2.38 57.09 -38.56
N PHE A 338 2.49 56.39 -39.68
CA PHE A 338 3.35 56.82 -40.78
C PHE A 338 2.72 58.01 -41.51
N THR A 339 3.51 59.04 -41.77
CA THR A 339 3.08 60.24 -42.53
C THR A 339 3.66 60.28 -43.94
N GLU A 340 4.61 59.41 -44.27
CA GLU A 340 5.34 59.38 -45.54
C GLU A 340 5.50 57.93 -46.05
N ILE A 341 5.43 57.74 -47.37
CA ILE A 341 5.66 56.42 -48.00
C ILE A 341 7.14 56.07 -47.92
N GLY A 342 7.45 54.84 -47.49
CA GLY A 342 8.82 54.34 -47.34
C GLY A 342 9.45 54.58 -45.96
N ALA A 343 8.73 55.25 -45.05
CA ALA A 343 9.14 55.35 -43.65
C ALA A 343 9.15 53.97 -42.96
N THR A 344 10.12 53.75 -42.09
CA THR A 344 10.27 52.51 -41.31
C THR A 344 10.26 52.81 -39.82
N LEU A 345 9.79 51.83 -39.03
CA LEU A 345 9.78 51.89 -37.57
C LEU A 345 10.23 50.55 -37.02
N GLN A 346 11.19 50.58 -36.10
CA GLN A 346 11.55 49.41 -35.32
C GLN A 346 10.55 49.25 -34.16
N LEU A 347 9.88 48.10 -34.10
CA LEU A 347 9.13 47.68 -32.92
C LEU A 347 10.05 46.86 -32.02
N SER A 348 9.93 47.07 -30.71
CA SER A 348 10.48 46.18 -29.68
C SER A 348 9.33 45.45 -28.99
N ALA A 349 9.47 44.16 -28.74
CA ALA A 349 8.49 43.38 -27.99
C ALA A 349 9.11 42.83 -26.71
N THR A 350 8.36 42.90 -25.61
CA THR A 350 8.73 42.29 -24.32
C THR A 350 7.71 41.22 -23.97
N VAL A 351 8.15 39.97 -23.84
CA VAL A 351 7.32 38.84 -23.43
C VAL A 351 7.36 38.70 -21.90
N GLN A 352 6.19 38.57 -21.26
CA GLN A 352 6.06 38.38 -19.81
C GLN A 352 5.38 37.03 -19.48
N PRO A 353 5.75 36.40 -18.36
CA PRO A 353 6.84 36.79 -17.47
C PRO A 353 8.22 36.61 -18.14
N LEU A 354 9.24 37.30 -17.62
CA LEU A 354 10.63 37.12 -18.06
C LEU A 354 11.16 35.69 -17.86
N THR A 355 10.45 34.84 -17.12
CA THR A 355 10.76 33.43 -16.90
C THR A 355 10.03 32.48 -17.86
N ALA A 356 9.15 32.99 -18.73
CA ALA A 356 8.36 32.17 -19.64
C ALA A 356 9.26 31.26 -20.51
N ALA A 357 8.91 29.98 -20.61
CA ALA A 357 9.76 29.00 -21.29
C ALA A 357 9.86 29.23 -22.81
N ASN A 358 8.76 29.63 -23.45
CA ASN A 358 8.73 29.93 -24.88
C ASN A 358 8.44 31.41 -25.13
N LYS A 359 9.45 32.16 -25.55
CA LYS A 359 9.34 33.59 -25.88
C LYS A 359 9.45 33.87 -27.38
N THR A 360 9.26 32.84 -28.21
CA THR A 360 9.34 32.97 -29.67
C THR A 360 8.21 33.87 -30.16
N LEU A 361 8.56 34.94 -30.87
CA LEU A 361 7.60 35.85 -31.45
C LEU A 361 7.45 35.58 -32.94
N GLN A 362 6.21 35.63 -33.42
CA GLN A 362 5.90 35.68 -34.84
C GLN A 362 5.26 37.02 -35.15
N TRP A 363 5.88 37.77 -36.06
CA TRP A 363 5.37 39.05 -36.51
C TRP A 363 4.66 38.90 -37.85
N SER A 364 3.51 39.55 -37.97
CA SER A 364 2.73 39.59 -39.20
C SER A 364 2.05 40.95 -39.35
N THR A 365 1.63 41.27 -40.57
CA THR A 365 0.82 42.45 -40.87
C THR A 365 -0.58 42.01 -41.28
N SER A 366 -1.60 42.75 -40.85
CA SER A 366 -2.97 42.50 -41.29
C SER A 366 -3.24 43.07 -42.70
N ASP A 367 -2.42 44.01 -43.18
CA ASP A 367 -2.54 44.61 -44.51
C ASP A 367 -1.16 45.03 -45.06
N GLU A 368 -0.58 44.17 -45.91
CA GLU A 368 0.71 44.41 -46.58
C GLU A 368 0.70 45.63 -47.51
N LYS A 369 -0.46 46.13 -47.93
CA LYS A 369 -0.54 47.37 -48.75
C LYS A 369 -0.31 48.62 -47.91
N VAL A 370 -0.50 48.53 -46.60
CA VAL A 370 -0.28 49.64 -45.65
C VAL A 370 1.13 49.57 -45.08
N ALA A 371 1.53 48.40 -44.56
CA ALA A 371 2.86 48.19 -43.98
C ALA A 371 3.27 46.71 -44.09
N THR A 372 4.53 46.48 -44.45
CA THR A 372 5.17 45.16 -44.43
C THR A 372 6.01 45.02 -43.16
N VAL A 373 6.18 43.80 -42.68
CA VAL A 373 7.08 43.48 -41.55
C VAL A 373 8.36 42.86 -42.09
N ASP A 374 9.49 43.34 -41.60
CA ASP A 374 10.83 42.78 -41.83
C ASP A 374 11.38 42.29 -40.48
N GLN A 375 11.93 41.07 -40.43
CA GLN A 375 12.35 40.39 -39.18
C GLN A 375 13.87 40.21 -39.11
#